data_AF-A0A4C1ZBX5-F1
#
_entry.id   AF-A0A4C1ZBX5-F1
#
_cell.length_a   1.000
_cell.length_b   1.000
_cell.length_c   1.000
_cell.angle_alpha   90.00
_cell.angle_beta   90.00
_cell.angle_gamma   90.00
#
_symmetry.space_group_name_H-M   'P 1'
#
loop_
_entity.id
_entity.type
_entity.pdbx_description
1 polymer ?
#
loop_
_entity_poly.entity_id
_entity_poly.type
_entity_poly.pdbx_seq_one_letter_code
_entity_poly.pdbx_strand_id
1 'polypeptide(L)'
;MGGAWERMTRTIKSSLYAVLKERKPREETLHTLLLEVEHIVNSRPLTPVEPDLNREALTPNHFLIGRSCGISPIGIFKATDADSHTWKTAQRLADEFWHRWSMEYLPNLLLRKTSTAGHLEPKVGIQF
;
A
#
# COMPACT_ATOMS: atom_id res chain seq x y z
N MET A 1 13.95 -9.68 -15.37
CA MET A 1 12.67 -9.87 -14.67
C MET A 1 12.63 -9.06 -13.35
N GLY A 2 12.74 -7.72 -13.41
CA GLY A 2 12.75 -6.84 -12.22
C GLY A 2 11.65 -5.76 -12.17
N GLY A 3 10.88 -5.61 -13.26
CA GLY A 3 10.08 -4.39 -13.47
C GLY A 3 8.96 -4.13 -12.45
N ALA A 4 8.31 -5.15 -11.90
CA ALA A 4 7.21 -4.93 -10.93
C ALA A 4 7.72 -4.41 -9.58
N TRP A 5 8.75 -5.05 -9.04
CA TRP A 5 9.41 -4.63 -7.80
C TRP A 5 10.09 -3.25 -7.96
N GLU A 6 10.77 -3.01 -9.08
CA GLU A 6 11.40 -1.72 -9.36
C GLU A 6 10.39 -0.57 -9.43
N ARG A 7 9.24 -0.79 -10.09
CA ARG A 7 8.16 0.19 -10.12
C ARG A 7 7.63 0.47 -8.72
N MET A 8 7.38 -0.56 -7.92
CA MET A 8 6.92 -0.39 -6.54
C MET A 8 7.93 0.38 -5.68
N THR A 9 9.21 0.02 -5.77
CA THR A 9 10.28 0.74 -5.05
C THR A 9 10.33 2.21 -5.49
N ARG A 10 10.15 2.48 -6.78
CA ARG A 10 10.12 3.84 -7.32
C ARG A 10 8.96 4.64 -6.78
N THR A 11 7.74 4.09 -6.74
CA THR A 11 6.57 4.82 -6.21
C THR A 11 6.73 5.11 -4.73
N ILE A 12 7.21 4.16 -3.93
CA ILE A 12 7.49 4.37 -2.50
C ILE A 12 8.48 5.52 -2.30
N LYS A 13 9.61 5.49 -3.01
CA LYS A 13 10.62 6.57 -2.93
C LYS A 13 10.06 7.91 -3.37
N SER A 14 9.34 7.95 -4.50
CA SER A 14 8.71 9.16 -5.03
C SER A 14 7.76 9.79 -4.01
N SER A 15 6.85 9.00 -3.43
CA SER A 15 5.91 9.48 -2.42
C SER A 15 6.63 9.98 -1.16
N LEU A 16 7.65 9.25 -0.68
CA LEU A 16 8.48 9.68 0.46
C LEU A 16 9.19 11.02 0.20
N TYR A 17 9.86 11.17 -0.95
CA TYR A 17 10.52 12.43 -1.30
C TYR A 17 9.52 13.59 -1.36
N ALA A 18 8.33 13.34 -1.89
CA ALA A 18 7.30 14.36 -2.02
C ALA A 18 6.71 14.76 -0.66
N VAL A 19 6.65 13.85 0.32
CA VAL A 19 6.17 14.10 1.70
C VAL A 19 7.23 14.83 2.54
N LEU A 20 8.48 14.39 2.44
CA LEU A 20 9.58 14.97 3.20
C LEU A 20 9.99 16.34 2.63
N LYS A 21 10.01 16.52 1.30
CA LYS A 21 10.48 17.75 0.64
C LYS A 21 11.84 18.20 1.23
N GLU A 22 11.91 19.42 1.75
CA GLU A 22 13.08 19.99 2.43
C GLU A 22 13.06 19.77 3.96
N ARG A 23 12.05 19.10 4.49
CA ARG A 23 11.94 18.79 5.93
C ARG A 23 13.02 17.77 6.30
N LYS A 24 13.75 18.05 7.38
CA LYS A 24 14.71 17.13 7.98
C LYS A 24 14.18 16.69 9.34
N PRO A 25 13.27 15.69 9.37
CA PRO A 25 12.76 15.17 10.64
C PRO A 25 13.92 14.62 11.50
N ARG A 26 13.71 14.58 12.81
CA ARG A 26 14.65 13.89 13.72
C ARG A 26 14.76 12.43 13.31
N GLU A 27 15.90 11.81 13.63
CA GLU A 27 16.16 10.40 13.30
C GLU A 27 15.06 9.48 13.81
N GLU A 28 14.61 9.65 15.06
CA GLU A 28 13.52 8.87 15.65
C GLU A 28 12.20 9.02 14.88
N THR A 29 11.88 10.24 14.43
CA THR A 29 10.69 10.50 13.62
C THR A 29 10.80 9.85 12.26
N LEU A 30 11.97 9.93 11.62
CA LEU A 30 12.22 9.31 10.32
C LEU A 30 12.14 7.78 10.42
N HIS A 31 12.76 7.19 11.44
CA HIS A 31 12.71 5.76 11.69
C HIS A 31 11.28 5.27 11.90
N THR A 32 10.52 5.96 12.76
CA THR A 32 9.10 5.64 13.00
C THR A 32 8.29 5.77 11.71
N LEU A 33 8.50 6.84 10.92
CA LEU A 33 7.84 7.00 9.62
C LEU A 33 8.14 5.84 8.67
N LEU A 34 9.39 5.37 8.58
CA LEU A 34 9.74 4.27 7.68
C LEU A 34 9.07 2.95 8.08
N LEU A 35 8.92 2.69 9.39
CA LEU A 35 8.17 1.53 9.89
C LEU A 35 6.68 1.61 9.51
N GLU A 36 6.07 2.78 9.66
CA GLU A 36 4.68 3.01 9.24
C GLU A 36 4.52 2.83 7.72
N VAL A 37 5.46 3.33 6.93
CA VAL A 37 5.48 3.16 5.47
C VAL A 37 5.60 1.68 5.08
N GLU A 38 6.49 0.93 5.74
CA GLU A 38 6.59 -0.52 5.55
C GLU A 38 5.26 -1.20 5.87
N HIS A 39 4.65 -0.85 7.00
CA HIS A 39 3.37 -1.40 7.42
C HIS A 39 2.26 -1.12 6.40
N ILE A 40 2.15 0.13 5.93
CA ILE A 40 1.19 0.56 4.89
C ILE A 40 1.39 -0.26 3.61
N VAL A 41 2.64 -0.33 3.13
CA VAL A 41 2.96 -1.05 1.90
C VAL A 41 2.67 -2.53 2.03
N ASN A 42 2.96 -3.16 3.17
CA ASN A 42 2.72 -4.59 3.38
C ASN A 42 1.25 -4.93 3.68
N SER A 43 0.45 -3.95 4.09
CA SER A 43 -1.00 -4.08 4.28
C SER A 43 -1.80 -3.84 2.99
N ARG A 44 -1.14 -3.49 1.87
CA ARG A 44 -1.81 -3.20 0.61
C ARG A 44 -2.56 -4.42 0.05
N PRO A 45 -3.73 -4.23 -0.58
CA PRO A 45 -4.46 -5.32 -1.24
C PRO A 45 -3.74 -5.74 -2.53
N LEU A 46 -3.45 -7.03 -2.70
CA LEU A 46 -2.85 -7.64 -3.91
C LEU A 46 -3.90 -8.05 -4.95
N THR A 47 -5.15 -8.18 -4.52
CA THR A 47 -6.29 -8.55 -5.36
C THR A 47 -7.38 -7.49 -5.23
N PRO A 48 -8.08 -7.15 -6.32
CA PRO A 48 -9.34 -6.44 -6.21
C PRO A 48 -10.30 -7.25 -5.34
N VAL A 49 -10.96 -6.59 -4.39
CA VAL A 49 -12.05 -7.18 -3.60
C VAL A 49 -13.34 -6.53 -4.06
N GLU A 50 -14.33 -7.35 -4.37
CA GLU A 50 -15.66 -6.84 -4.68
C GLU A 50 -16.36 -6.39 -3.40
N PRO A 51 -16.98 -5.20 -3.37
CA PRO A 51 -17.57 -4.63 -2.16
C PRO A 51 -18.76 -5.44 -1.62
N ASP A 52 -19.36 -6.32 -2.43
CA ASP A 52 -20.58 -7.07 -2.09
C ASP A 52 -20.31 -8.37 -1.32
N LEU A 53 -19.08 -8.90 -1.40
CA LEU A 53 -18.65 -10.00 -0.56
C LEU A 53 -17.76 -9.42 0.53
N ASN A 54 -18.16 -9.54 1.81
CA ASN A 54 -17.36 -9.21 3.00
C ASN A 54 -16.07 -10.09 3.12
N ARG A 55 -15.29 -10.19 2.05
CA ARG A 55 -14.07 -10.97 1.93
C ARG A 55 -12.89 -10.05 2.20
N GLU A 56 -11.98 -10.53 3.02
CA GLU A 56 -10.73 -9.85 3.29
C GLU A 56 -9.84 -9.84 2.03
N ALA A 57 -9.21 -8.70 1.76
CA ALA A 57 -8.26 -8.60 0.67
C ALA A 57 -6.99 -9.40 1.00
N LEU A 58 -6.48 -10.15 0.03
CA LEU A 58 -5.16 -10.76 0.17
C LEU A 58 -4.09 -9.65 0.18
N THR A 59 -3.23 -9.63 1.18
CA THR A 59 -2.16 -8.63 1.35
C THR A 59 -0.79 -9.31 1.46
N PRO A 60 0.33 -8.61 1.21
CA PRO A 60 1.67 -9.14 1.47
C PRO A 60 1.84 -9.67 2.90
N ASN A 61 1.27 -9.01 3.91
CA ASN A 61 1.32 -9.46 5.29
C ASN A 61 0.79 -10.89 5.49
N HIS A 62 -0.18 -11.34 4.69
CA HIS A 62 -0.64 -12.73 4.77
C HIS A 62 0.47 -13.73 4.50
N PHE A 63 1.42 -13.38 3.61
CA PHE A 63 2.57 -14.21 3.31
C PHE A 63 3.73 -14.00 4.29
N LEU A 64 3.93 -12.76 4.75
CA LEU A 64 5.06 -12.42 5.63
C LEU A 64 4.82 -12.84 7.09
N ILE A 65 3.60 -12.66 7.59
CA ILE A 65 3.24 -12.84 9.00
C ILE A 65 1.98 -13.70 9.21
N GLY A 66 1.41 -14.27 8.14
CA GLY A 66 0.27 -15.19 8.22
C GLY A 66 -1.11 -14.54 8.42
N ARG A 67 -1.20 -13.20 8.37
CA ARG A 67 -2.46 -12.43 8.56
C ARG A 67 -2.39 -11.09 7.84
N SER A 68 -3.51 -10.43 7.56
CA SER A 68 -3.55 -9.12 6.89
C SER A 68 -2.81 -7.98 7.61
N CYS A 69 -2.67 -8.12 8.92
CA CYS A 69 -2.35 -7.17 9.99
C CYS A 69 -3.59 -6.89 10.86
N GLY A 70 -3.73 -7.66 11.93
CA GLY A 70 -4.52 -7.23 13.08
C GLY A 70 -3.76 -6.17 13.86
N ILE A 71 -4.51 -5.24 14.49
CA ILE A 71 -3.99 -4.27 15.46
C ILE A 71 -3.03 -5.01 16.39
N SER A 72 -1.73 -4.71 16.28
CA SER A 72 -0.78 -5.21 17.27
C SER A 72 -1.16 -4.57 18.60
N PRO A 73 -1.24 -5.33 19.72
CA PRO A 73 -1.56 -4.73 21.00
C PRO A 73 -0.57 -3.61 21.28
N ILE A 74 -1.11 -2.39 21.36
CA ILE A 74 -0.39 -1.18 21.75
C ILE A 74 0.22 -1.53 23.13
N GLY A 75 1.55 -1.56 23.21
CA GLY A 75 2.24 -1.87 24.46
C GLY A 75 1.80 -0.93 25.59
N ILE A 76 2.02 -1.32 26.84
CA ILE A 76 1.77 -0.43 27.98
C ILE A 76 2.88 0.64 27.97
N PHE A 77 2.56 1.85 27.50
CA PHE A 77 3.48 2.97 27.46
C PHE A 77 3.34 3.82 28.73
N LYS A 78 4.45 4.16 29.39
CA LYS A 78 4.49 5.18 30.44
C LYS A 78 4.52 6.56 29.79
N ALA A 79 4.07 7.58 30.52
CA ALA A 79 4.05 8.97 30.03
C ALA A 79 5.43 9.53 29.65
N THR A 80 6.52 8.87 30.07
CA THR A 80 7.91 9.22 29.75
C THR A 80 8.49 8.42 28.57
N ASP A 81 7.79 7.42 28.05
CA ASP A 81 8.37 6.44 27.11
C ASP A 81 8.40 6.92 25.65
N ALA A 82 7.75 8.03 25.30
CA ALA A 82 7.81 8.60 23.96
C ALA A 82 7.53 10.12 23.94
N ASP A 83 8.33 10.86 23.18
CA ASP A 83 7.99 12.24 22.80
C ASP A 83 6.73 12.19 21.91
N SER A 84 5.59 12.56 22.48
CA SER A 84 4.30 12.63 21.78
C SER A 84 4.40 13.44 20.48
N HIS A 85 5.29 14.43 20.44
CA HIS A 85 5.52 15.24 19.25
C HIS A 85 6.20 14.44 18.12
N THR A 86 7.21 13.63 18.44
CA THR A 86 7.89 12.73 17.48
C THR A 86 6.89 11.77 16.85
N TRP A 87 6.09 11.09 17.68
CA TRP A 87 5.10 10.12 17.18
C TRP A 87 4.01 10.81 16.34
N LYS A 88 3.41 11.91 16.82
CA LYS A 88 2.40 12.66 16.06
C LYS A 88 2.94 13.17 14.71
N THR A 89 4.19 13.60 14.69
CA THR A 89 4.84 14.04 13.45
C THR A 89 5.02 12.88 12.48
N ALA A 90 5.46 11.72 12.97
CA ALA A 90 5.61 10.51 12.14
C ALA A 90 4.25 10.05 11.59
N GLN A 91 3.20 10.01 12.40
CA GLN A 91 1.84 9.65 11.97
C GLN A 91 1.31 10.60 10.89
N ARG A 92 1.50 11.91 11.06
CA ARG A 92 1.11 12.89 10.04
C ARG A 92 1.84 12.67 8.71
N LEU A 93 3.14 12.40 8.76
CA LEU A 93 3.92 12.12 7.56
C LEU A 93 3.49 10.80 6.91
N ALA A 94 3.14 9.78 7.71
CA ALA A 94 2.65 8.51 7.22
C ALA A 94 1.28 8.64 6.54
N ASP A 95 0.38 9.48 7.06
CA ASP A 95 -0.90 9.80 6.43
C ASP A 95 -0.72 10.56 5.10
N GLU A 96 0.15 11.58 5.09
CA GLU A 96 0.53 12.29 3.86
C GLU A 96 1.15 11.33 2.80
N PHE A 97 1.95 10.35 3.26
CA PHE A 97 2.49 9.29 2.41
C PHE A 97 1.40 8.37 1.87
N TRP A 98 0.53 7.84 2.74
CA TRP A 98 -0.55 6.94 2.37
C TRP A 98 -1.41 7.53 1.26
N HIS A 99 -1.87 8.77 1.45
CA HIS A 99 -2.75 9.44 0.48
C HIS A 99 -2.12 9.57 -0.91
N ARG A 100 -0.82 9.88 -0.98
CA ARG A 100 -0.11 10.03 -2.26
C ARG A 100 0.20 8.68 -2.88
N TRP A 101 0.72 7.76 -2.10
CA TRP A 101 1.14 6.47 -2.57
C TRP A 101 -0.05 5.62 -3.02
N SER A 102 -1.20 5.69 -2.33
CA SER A 102 -2.42 4.98 -2.71
C SER A 102 -2.96 5.44 -4.07
N MET A 103 -2.82 6.72 -4.40
CA MET A 103 -3.22 7.26 -5.70
C MET A 103 -2.37 6.72 -6.85
N GLU A 104 -1.09 6.41 -6.61
CA GLU A 104 -0.24 5.75 -7.59
C GLU A 104 -0.48 4.23 -7.63
N TYR A 105 -0.78 3.62 -6.48
CA TYR A 105 -0.94 2.17 -6.36
C TYR A 105 -2.28 1.65 -6.89
N LEU A 106 -3.40 2.23 -6.48
CA LEU A 106 -4.75 1.71 -6.76
C LEU A 106 -5.05 1.59 -8.27
N PRO A 107 -4.69 2.57 -9.14
CA PRO A 107 -4.91 2.43 -10.56
C PRO A 107 -4.18 1.21 -11.16
N ASN A 108 -2.96 0.92 -10.67
CA ASN A 108 -2.20 -0.24 -11.12
C ASN A 108 -2.83 -1.58 -10.69
N LEU A 109 -3.58 -1.59 -9.59
CA LEU A 109 -4.32 -2.76 -9.13
C LEU A 109 -5.57 -3.03 -10.00
N LEU A 110 -6.28 -1.96 -10.40
CA LEU A 110 -7.52 -2.05 -11.18
C LEU A 110 -7.28 -2.23 -12.69
N LEU A 111 -6.16 -1.75 -13.22
CA LEU A 111 -5.85 -1.86 -14.66
C LEU A 111 -5.60 -3.32 -15.10
N ARG A 112 -5.37 -4.25 -14.17
CA ARG A 112 -5.31 -5.69 -14.45
C ARG A 112 -6.72 -6.31 -14.51
N LYS A 113 -7.68 -5.63 -15.15
CA LYS A 113 -8.72 -6.38 -15.87
C LYS A 113 -8.04 -6.94 -17.10
N THR A 114 -7.92 -8.26 -17.13
CA THR A 114 -7.34 -8.98 -18.27
C THR A 114 -7.98 -8.47 -19.56
N SER A 115 -7.14 -8.17 -20.55
CA SER A 115 -7.56 -8.21 -21.93
C SER A 115 -7.92 -9.68 -22.24
N THR A 116 -9.12 -10.07 -21.85
CA THR A 116 -9.87 -11.22 -22.33
C THR A 116 -11.18 -10.65 -22.86
N ALA A 117 -11.08 -9.68 -23.76
CA ALA A 117 -12.15 -9.21 -24.61
C ALA A 117 -11.63 -9.29 -26.04
N GLY A 118 -11.60 -10.50 -26.57
CA GLY A 118 -11.19 -10.76 -27.94
C GLY A 118 -10.73 -12.19 -28.13
N HIS A 119 -11.67 -13.13 -28.24
CA HIS A 119 -11.70 -14.10 -29.35
C HIS A 119 -12.84 -15.13 -29.18
N LEU A 120 -14.09 -14.70 -29.36
CA LEU A 120 -15.24 -15.46 -29.92
C LEU A 120 -16.23 -14.33 -30.27
N GLU A 121 -16.46 -13.92 -31.52
CA GLU A 121 -16.93 -14.73 -32.65
C GLU A 121 -16.52 -14.13 -34.00
N PRO A 122 -16.35 -14.95 -35.04
CA PRO A 122 -16.75 -14.59 -36.39
C PRO A 122 -18.15 -15.13 -36.68
N LYS A 123 -19.11 -14.21 -36.91
CA LYS A 123 -20.33 -14.54 -37.66
C LYS A 123 -19.93 -14.97 -39.07
N VAL A 124 -20.18 -16.22 -39.42
CA VAL A 124 -20.31 -16.63 -40.82
C VAL A 124 -21.75 -17.07 -41.02
N GLY A 125 -22.44 -16.38 -41.93
CA GLY A 125 -23.78 -16.75 -42.33
C GLY A 125 -23.80 -17.92 -43.33
N ILE A 126 -24.95 -18.59 -43.28
CA ILE A 126 -25.72 -19.29 -44.33
C ILE A 126 -25.33 -20.69 -44.83
N GLN A 127 -26.39 -21.52 -44.88
CA GLN A 127 -26.69 -22.76 -45.64
C GLN A 127 -26.10 -24.07 -45.07
N PHE A 128 -26.90 -25.09 -44.68
CA PHE A 128 -28.19 -25.59 -45.19
C PHE A 128 -29.27 -25.73 -44.10
#